data_AF-A0A376U0U2-F1
#
_entry.id   AF-A0A376U0U2-F1
#
_cell.length_a   1.000
_cell.length_b   1.000
_cell.length_c   1.000
_cell.angle_alpha   90.00
_cell.angle_beta   90.00
_cell.angle_gamma   90.00
#
_symmetry.space_group_name_H-M   'P 1'
#
loop_
_entity.id
_entity.type
_entity.pdbx_description
1 polymer ?
#
loop_
_entity_poly.entity_id
_entity_poly.type
_entity_poly.pdbx_seq_one_letter_code
_entity_poly.pdbx_strand_id
1 'polypeptide(L)'
;MSSSLPDDINALKRLLAEQEALNRALLEKLNEREREIDHLQAQLDKLRRMNFGSRSEKVSRRIAQMEADLKALQKESDTLTVGLTTRPCSARCVKPAPANRSPNHSPAMKNGCCRQHHAARNVEAH
;
A
#
# COMPACT_ATOMS: atom_id res chain seq x y z
N MET A 1 -2.95 -59.68 -9.83
CA MET A 1 -1.94 -59.65 -10.90
C MET A 1 -0.64 -60.16 -10.30
N SER A 2 -0.37 -61.46 -10.42
CA SER A 2 0.84 -62.09 -9.90
C SER A 2 1.98 -61.85 -10.89
N SER A 3 2.75 -60.79 -10.67
CA SER A 3 4.03 -60.60 -11.34
C SER A 3 5.05 -61.51 -10.67
N SER A 4 5.10 -62.78 -11.09
CA SER A 4 6.18 -63.68 -10.67
C SER A 4 7.49 -63.11 -11.19
N LEU A 5 8.35 -62.64 -10.28
CA LEU A 5 9.72 -62.31 -10.64
C LEU A 5 10.40 -63.57 -11.18
N PRO A 6 11.25 -63.46 -12.21
CA PRO A 6 12.03 -64.60 -12.68
C PRO A 6 12.94 -65.12 -11.55
N ASP A 7 12.83 -66.39 -11.18
CA ASP A 7 13.70 -67.01 -10.15
C ASP A 7 15.12 -67.31 -10.67
N ASP A 8 15.37 -67.16 -11.98
CA ASP A 8 16.71 -67.30 -12.57
C ASP A 8 17.59 -66.07 -12.27
N ILE A 9 18.70 -66.31 -11.58
CA ILE A 9 19.71 -65.31 -11.21
C ILE A 9 20.19 -64.51 -12.44
N ASN A 10 20.32 -65.15 -13.61
CA ASN A 10 20.75 -64.46 -14.82
C ASN A 10 19.68 -63.50 -15.35
N ALA A 11 18.41 -63.91 -15.30
CA ALA A 11 17.28 -63.07 -15.67
C ALA A 11 17.16 -61.85 -14.74
N LEU A 12 17.34 -62.04 -13.43
CA LEU A 12 17.34 -60.95 -12.45
C LEU A 12 18.48 -59.95 -12.68
N LYS A 13 19.70 -60.43 -12.97
CA LYS A 13 20.85 -59.57 -13.29
C LYS A 13 20.61 -58.73 -14.54
N ARG A 14 19.97 -59.30 -15.57
CA ARG A 14 19.61 -58.55 -16.80
C ARG A 14 18.57 -57.47 -16.52
N LEU A 15 17.52 -57.81 -15.78
CA LEU A 15 16.49 -56.83 -15.38
C LEU A 15 17.09 -55.70 -14.53
N LEU A 16 18.02 -56.01 -13.62
CA LEU A 16 18.69 -55.00 -12.83
C LEU A 16 19.52 -54.05 -13.69
N ALA A 17 20.29 -54.59 -14.66
CA ALA A 17 21.08 -53.78 -15.58
C ALA A 17 20.20 -52.89 -16.47
N GLU A 18 19.06 -53.39 -16.94
CA GLU A 18 18.08 -52.63 -17.70
C GLU A 18 17.47 -51.51 -16.85
N GLN A 19 17.09 -51.80 -15.60
CA GLN A 19 16.56 -50.80 -14.68
C GLN A 19 17.60 -49.73 -14.34
N GLU A 20 18.88 -50.11 -14.16
CA GLU A 20 19.96 -49.15 -13.97
C GLU A 20 20.15 -48.24 -15.19
N ALA A 21 20.07 -48.79 -16.41
CA ALA A 21 20.14 -48.00 -17.63
C ALA A 21 18.98 -47.00 -17.74
N LEU A 22 17.75 -47.44 -17.41
CA LEU A 22 16.60 -46.54 -17.34
C LEU A 22 16.77 -45.45 -16.28
N ASN A 23 17.26 -45.81 -15.10
CA ASN A 23 17.53 -44.84 -14.04
C ASN A 23 18.57 -43.79 -14.47
N ARG A 24 19.65 -44.22 -15.14
CA ARG A 24 20.66 -43.28 -15.69
C ARG A 24 20.04 -42.32 -16.71
N ALA A 25 19.25 -42.84 -17.65
CA ALA A 25 18.57 -42.01 -18.66
C ALA A 25 17.57 -41.03 -18.04
N LEU A 26 16.87 -41.43 -16.97
CA LEU A 26 15.97 -40.53 -16.23
C LEU A 26 16.73 -39.44 -15.49
N LEU A 27 17.85 -39.77 -14.85
CA LEU A 27 18.71 -38.78 -14.17
C LEU A 27 19.26 -37.75 -15.16
N GLU A 28 19.68 -38.16 -16.34
CA GLU A 28 20.12 -37.22 -17.39
C GLU A 28 19.00 -36.27 -17.82
N LYS A 29 17.77 -36.78 -17.99
CA LYS A 29 16.61 -35.93 -18.30
C LYS A 29 16.31 -34.95 -17.17
N LEU A 30 16.43 -35.37 -15.91
CA LEU A 30 16.24 -34.48 -14.76
C LEU A 30 17.30 -33.38 -14.75
N ASN A 31 18.57 -33.72 -14.93
CA ASN A 31 19.66 -32.74 -15.00
C ASN A 31 19.46 -31.72 -16.12
N GLU A 32 18.96 -32.16 -17.29
CA GLU A 32 18.65 -31.25 -18.39
C GLU A 32 17.50 -30.29 -18.04
N ARG A 33 16.44 -30.81 -17.40
CA ARG A 33 15.33 -29.98 -16.93
C ARG A 33 15.77 -29.00 -15.84
N GLU A 34 16.65 -29.40 -14.93
CA GLU A 34 17.20 -28.52 -13.89
C GLU A 34 17.97 -27.35 -14.50
N ARG A 35 18.82 -27.61 -15.51
CA ARG A 35 19.53 -26.54 -16.24
C ARG A 35 18.56 -25.60 -16.95
N GLU A 36 17.49 -26.13 -17.54
CA GLU A 36 16.45 -25.33 -18.17
C GLU A 36 15.71 -24.45 -17.14
N ILE A 37 15.43 -24.99 -15.95
CA ILE A 37 14.86 -24.22 -14.84
C ILE A 37 15.79 -23.08 -14.43
N ASP A 38 17.07 -23.35 -14.22
CA ASP A 38 18.05 -22.31 -13.83
C ASP A 38 18.16 -21.21 -14.89
N HIS A 39 18.16 -21.61 -16.17
CA HIS A 39 18.18 -20.67 -17.28
C HIS A 39 16.94 -19.77 -17.30
N LEU A 40 15.75 -20.35 -17.14
CA LEU A 40 14.50 -19.61 -17.11
C LEU A 40 14.39 -18.71 -15.87
N GLN A 41 14.87 -19.16 -14.71
CA GLN A 41 14.93 -18.36 -13.49
C GLN A 41 15.84 -17.14 -13.68
N ALA A 42 17.03 -17.32 -14.26
CA ALA A 42 17.94 -16.21 -14.57
C ALA A 42 17.32 -15.20 -15.54
N GLN A 43 16.56 -15.67 -16.55
CA GLN A 43 15.81 -14.79 -17.44
C GLN A 43 14.72 -14.01 -16.71
N LEU A 44 13.95 -14.67 -15.83
CA LEU A 44 12.91 -14.02 -15.04
C LEU A 44 13.50 -12.95 -14.13
N ASP A 45 14.60 -13.22 -13.44
CA ASP A 45 15.26 -12.26 -12.56
C ASP A 45 15.81 -11.06 -13.35
N LYS A 46 16.35 -11.29 -14.54
CA LYS A 46 16.75 -10.21 -15.45
C LYS A 46 15.56 -9.33 -15.83
N LEU A 47 14.43 -9.93 -16.24
CA LEU A 47 13.22 -9.20 -16.60
C LEU A 47 12.64 -8.43 -15.41
N ARG A 48 12.63 -9.03 -14.21
CA ARG A 48 12.23 -8.36 -12.97
C ARG A 48 13.11 -7.14 -12.70
N ARG A 49 14.43 -7.26 -12.79
CA ARG A 49 15.34 -6.11 -12.61
C ARG A 49 15.10 -5.01 -13.63
N MET A 50 14.86 -5.36 -14.89
CA MET A 50 14.57 -4.39 -15.96
C MET A 50 13.24 -3.65 -15.72
N ASN A 51 12.18 -4.39 -15.34
CA ASN A 51 10.85 -3.82 -15.12
C ASN A 51 10.75 -3.01 -13.82
N PHE A 52 11.35 -3.47 -12.73
CA PHE A 52 11.28 -2.76 -11.46
C PHE A 52 12.32 -1.63 -11.37
N GLY A 53 13.56 -1.78 -11.83
CA GLY A 53 14.57 -0.72 -11.66
C GLY A 53 14.18 0.59 -12.33
N SER A 54 14.21 0.61 -13.66
CA SER A 54 14.06 1.86 -14.42
C SER A 54 12.65 2.48 -14.34
N ARG A 55 11.60 1.64 -14.30
CA ARG A 55 10.21 2.09 -14.28
C ARG A 55 9.74 2.41 -12.86
N SER A 56 10.15 1.64 -11.84
CA SER A 56 9.80 1.98 -10.44
C SER A 56 10.47 3.28 -10.03
N GLU A 57 11.75 3.50 -10.35
CA GLU A 57 12.41 4.77 -10.03
C GLU A 57 11.72 5.99 -10.66
N LYS A 58 11.22 5.87 -11.90
CA LYS A 58 10.45 6.93 -12.55
C LYS A 58 9.11 7.18 -11.84
N VAL A 59 8.42 6.11 -11.46
CA VAL A 59 7.14 6.21 -10.72
C VAL A 59 7.38 6.82 -9.34
N SER A 60 8.39 6.37 -8.59
CA SER A 60 8.75 6.92 -7.28
C SER A 60 9.12 8.41 -7.35
N ARG A 61 9.89 8.83 -8.37
CA ARG A 61 10.17 10.26 -8.59
C ARG A 61 8.90 11.06 -8.85
N ARG A 62 7.96 10.53 -9.64
CA ARG A 62 6.69 11.20 -9.92
C ARG A 62 5.78 11.25 -8.69
N ILE A 63 5.78 10.21 -7.85
CA ILE A 63 5.11 10.20 -6.54
C ILE A 63 5.70 11.31 -5.66
N ALA A 64 7.02 11.37 -5.50
CA ALA A 64 7.68 12.38 -4.69
C ALA A 64 7.39 13.82 -5.17
N GLN A 65 7.34 14.04 -6.48
CA GLN A 65 6.92 15.32 -7.04
C GLN A 65 5.48 15.67 -6.67
N MET A 66 4.54 14.75 -6.88
CA MET A 66 3.13 14.97 -6.53
C MET A 66 2.95 15.17 -5.02
N GLU A 67 3.67 14.44 -4.18
CA GLU A 67 3.66 14.63 -2.72
C GLU A 67 4.20 16.01 -2.31
N ALA A 68 5.25 16.50 -2.97
CA ALA A 68 5.79 17.83 -2.74
C ALA A 68 4.78 18.93 -3.16
N ASP A 69 4.17 18.77 -4.34
CA ASP A 69 3.14 19.69 -4.85
C ASP A 69 1.92 19.74 -3.91
N LEU A 70 1.44 18.57 -3.46
CA LEU A 70 0.37 18.48 -2.47
C LEU A 70 0.74 19.20 -1.16
N LYS A 71 1.96 19.00 -0.67
CA LYS A 71 2.43 19.67 0.55
C LYS A 71 2.55 21.18 0.38
N ALA A 72 2.91 21.68 -0.80
CA ALA A 72 2.94 23.10 -1.09
C ALA A 72 1.53 23.70 -1.10
N LEU A 73 0.61 23.08 -1.84
CA LEU A 73 -0.80 23.50 -1.88
C LEU A 73 -1.47 23.45 -0.51
N GLN A 74 -1.18 22.42 0.30
CA GLN A 74 -1.67 22.32 1.68
C GLN A 74 -1.19 23.50 2.53
N LYS A 75 0.10 23.85 2.45
CA LYS A 75 0.67 25.00 3.18
C LYS A 75 0.04 26.32 2.74
N GLU A 76 -0.12 26.52 1.44
CA GLU A 76 -0.79 27.72 0.91
C GLU A 76 -2.22 27.80 1.44
N SER A 77 -2.97 26.71 1.38
CA SER A 77 -4.31 26.63 1.98
C SER A 77 -4.26 26.98 3.47
N ASP A 78 -3.39 26.35 4.26
CA ASP A 78 -3.27 26.61 5.70
C ASP A 78 -2.94 28.08 6.01
N THR A 79 -2.08 28.73 5.22
CA THR A 79 -1.79 30.16 5.37
C THR A 79 -3.02 31.03 5.06
N LEU A 80 -3.82 30.66 4.05
CA LEU A 80 -5.07 31.34 3.73
C LEU A 80 -6.12 31.14 4.83
N THR A 81 -6.24 29.95 5.42
CA THR A 81 -7.16 29.68 6.54
C THR A 81 -6.74 30.41 7.81
N VAL A 82 -5.45 30.48 8.13
CA VAL A 82 -4.93 31.25 9.28
C VAL A 82 -5.17 32.76 9.11
N GLY A 83 -5.09 33.29 7.88
CA GLY A 83 -5.44 34.68 7.59
C GLY A 83 -6.93 35.01 7.77
N LEU A 84 -7.82 34.03 7.55
CA LEU A 84 -9.27 34.21 7.73
C LEU A 84 -9.70 34.09 9.21
N THR A 85 -9.03 33.28 10.02
CA THR A 85 -9.31 33.14 11.45
C THR A 85 -8.70 34.25 12.30
N THR A 86 -7.71 34.99 11.78
CA THR A 86 -7.06 36.13 12.47
C THR A 86 -7.60 37.49 12.01
N ARG A 87 -8.85 37.57 11.54
CA ARG A 87 -9.48 38.89 11.34
C ARG A 87 -9.84 39.46 12.72
N PRO A 88 -9.28 40.61 13.15
CA PRO A 88 -9.82 41.30 14.31
C PRO A 88 -11.23 41.74 13.91
N CYS A 89 -12.24 41.14 14.53
CA CYS A 89 -13.61 41.60 14.44
C CYS A 89 -13.62 43.07 14.88
N SER A 90 -13.64 43.99 13.92
CA SER A 90 -13.97 45.39 14.16
C SER A 90 -15.45 45.43 14.53
N ALA A 91 -15.73 45.18 15.80
CA ALA A 91 -17.02 45.35 16.41
C ALA A 91 -17.33 46.86 16.45
N ARG A 92 -17.81 47.38 15.33
CA ARG A 92 -18.45 48.70 15.31
C ARG A 92 -19.86 48.50 15.87
N CYS A 93 -19.97 48.54 17.19
CA CYS A 93 -21.25 48.53 17.89
C CYS A 93 -22.03 49.79 17.52
N VAL A 94 -22.97 49.66 16.59
CA VAL A 94 -23.99 50.68 16.32
C VAL A 94 -24.94 50.67 17.52
N LYS A 95 -24.95 51.75 18.31
CA LYS A 95 -25.90 51.92 19.42
C LYS A 95 -27.29 52.21 18.85
N PRO A 96 -28.34 51.44 19.22
CA PRO A 96 -29.71 51.89 18.99
C PRO A 96 -30.11 52.96 20.00
N ALA A 97 -30.85 53.96 19.52
CA ALA A 97 -31.44 55.06 20.28
C ALA A 97 -32.53 54.58 21.27
N PRO A 98 -32.90 55.38 22.29
CA PRO A 98 -33.79 54.93 23.35
C PRO A 98 -35.25 54.97 22.87
N ALA A 99 -36.01 53.91 23.17
CA ALA A 99 -37.45 53.91 23.00
C ALA A 99 -38.12 53.26 24.23
N ASN A 100 -39.25 53.86 24.58
CA ASN A 100 -39.97 53.75 25.84
C ASN A 100 -40.58 52.37 26.14
N ARG A 101 -40.88 52.21 27.43
CA ARG A 101 -41.46 51.06 28.15
C ARG A 101 -42.72 50.43 27.51
N SER A 102 -42.85 49.11 27.66
CA SER A 102 -44.09 48.48 28.18
C SER A 102 -43.77 47.14 28.86
N PRO A 103 -44.35 46.81 30.03
CA PRO A 103 -44.00 45.62 30.81
C PRO A 103 -45.03 44.51 30.58
N ASN A 104 -44.66 43.48 29.84
CA ASN A 104 -45.09 42.10 30.06
C ASN A 104 -44.30 41.19 29.10
N HIS A 105 -43.90 40.02 29.60
CA HIS A 105 -43.32 38.83 28.96
C HIS A 105 -41.97 38.41 29.60
N SER A 106 -42.00 37.21 30.17
CA SER A 106 -41.00 36.55 31.04
C SER A 106 -39.72 36.13 30.30
N PRO A 107 -38.59 35.86 31.00
CA PRO A 107 -37.26 35.79 30.39
C PRO A 107 -37.00 34.43 29.73
N ALA A 108 -36.59 34.45 28.46
CA ALA A 108 -36.07 33.28 27.77
C ALA A 108 -34.54 33.19 27.93
N MET A 109 -34.08 31.95 28.15
CA MET A 109 -32.78 31.54 28.67
C MET A 109 -31.60 31.90 27.77
N LYS A 110 -30.48 32.26 28.43
CA LYS A 110 -29.14 32.32 27.85
C LYS A 110 -28.62 30.90 27.62
N ASN A 111 -28.18 30.58 26.41
CA ASN A 111 -27.24 29.50 26.08
C ASN A 111 -26.58 29.95 24.76
N GLY A 112 -25.32 30.38 24.70
CA GLY A 112 -24.12 29.61 25.04
C GLY A 112 -23.39 29.36 23.72
N CYS A 113 -22.23 30.00 23.57
CA CYS A 113 -21.41 30.07 22.35
C CYS A 113 -21.19 28.76 21.57
N CYS A 114 -21.01 28.94 20.27
CA CYS A 114 -20.53 27.98 19.28
C CYS A 114 -19.44 27.03 19.82
N ARG A 115 -19.75 25.73 19.85
CA ARG A 115 -18.78 24.66 20.08
C ARG A 115 -17.82 24.58 18.88
N GLN A 116 -16.58 25.00 19.09
CA GLN A 116 -15.46 24.64 18.24
C GLN A 116 -15.20 23.14 18.38
N HIS A 117 -15.43 22.36 17.34
CA HIS A 117 -14.93 20.98 17.26
C HIS A 117 -13.51 21.01 16.69
N HIS A 118 -12.52 21.02 17.56
CA HIS A 118 -11.18 20.52 17.23
C HIS A 118 -11.07 19.09 17.77
N ALA A 119 -11.25 18.09 16.90
CA ALA A 119 -10.84 16.73 17.21
C ALA A 119 -9.33 16.61 16.97
N ALA A 120 -8.63 16.23 18.03
CA ALA A 120 -7.19 16.02 18.06
C ALA A 120 -6.78 14.76 17.29
N ARG A 121 -5.51 14.79 16.87
CA ARG A 121 -4.76 13.76 16.14
C ARG A 121 -4.64 12.50 16.99
N ASN A 122 -4.89 11.33 16.41
CA ASN A 122 -4.26 10.09 16.87
C ASN A 122 -3.14 9.73 15.90
N VAL A 123 -1.94 9.69 16.47
CA VAL A 123 -0.77 8.99 15.95
C VAL A 123 -1.00 7.51 16.27
N GLU A 124 -1.10 6.66 15.26
CA GLU A 124 -0.86 5.23 15.42
C GLU A 124 0.16 4.81 14.36
N ALA A 125 1.31 4.40 14.86
CA ALA A 125 2.38 3.77 14.13
C ALA A 125 2.04 2.28 13.96
N HIS A 126 2.13 1.79 12.73
CA HIS A 126 2.49 0.40 12.42
C HIS A 126 3.21 0.35 11.08
#